data_AF-A0A7Y2DZ10-F1
#
_entry.id   AF-A0A7Y2DZ10-F1
#
_cell.length_a   1.000
_cell.length_b   1.000
_cell.length_c   1.000
_cell.angle_alpha   90.00
_cell.angle_beta   90.00
_cell.angle_gamma   90.00
#
_symmetry.space_group_name_H-M   'P 1'
#
loop_
_entity.id
_entity.type
_entity.pdbx_description
1 polymer ?
#
loop_
_entity_poly.entity_id
_entity_poly.type
_entity_poly.pdbx_seq_one_letter_code
_entity_poly.pdbx_strand_id
1 'polypeptide(L)'
;ELERIDYKLAPCCSPIPGDDVFGFITINDGIKIHRTNCPNAVQLMSNYDYRVVKARWTGQKEIAFLAGIRVEGIDEVGVVQNITKIISSELKVNIRSISFESKEGIFEGRIMVFVHDTEHLRKLITKLNNVEGITSTSRIDTNDEH
;
A
#
# COMPACT_ATOMS: atom_id res chain seq x y z
N GLU A 1 -18.94 5.39 25.12
CA GLU A 1 -19.32 4.92 23.77
C GLU A 1 -18.45 5.69 22.80
N LEU A 2 -17.63 5.03 21.97
CA LEU A 2 -16.83 5.75 20.96
C LEU A 2 -17.80 6.20 19.87
N GLU A 3 -18.07 7.50 19.80
CA GLU A 3 -18.89 8.07 18.74
C GLU A 3 -18.35 7.61 17.38
N ARG A 4 -19.27 7.19 16.51
CA ARG A 4 -18.94 6.79 15.15
C ARG A 4 -18.63 8.06 14.36
N ILE A 5 -17.37 8.45 14.33
CA ILE A 5 -16.89 9.60 13.58
C ILE A 5 -16.70 9.17 12.12
N ASP A 6 -17.30 9.91 11.18
CA ASP A 6 -17.09 9.68 9.75
C ASP A 6 -15.64 10.01 9.36
N TYR A 7 -14.99 9.08 8.67
CA TYR A 7 -13.63 9.23 8.18
C TYR A 7 -13.48 8.68 6.77
N LYS A 8 -12.46 9.18 6.06
CA LYS A 8 -12.03 8.66 4.75
C LYS A 8 -10.57 8.22 4.84
N LEU A 9 -10.19 7.21 4.07
CA LEU A 9 -8.78 6.83 3.94
C LEU A 9 -8.11 7.76 2.93
N ALA A 10 -6.93 8.29 3.26
CA ALA A 10 -6.23 9.19 2.36
C ALA A 10 -5.66 8.41 1.16
N PRO A 11 -5.90 8.86 -0.08
CA PRO A 11 -5.40 8.16 -1.27
C PRO A 11 -3.88 8.11 -1.26
N CYS A 12 -3.22 9.24 -0.99
CA CYS A 12 -1.76 9.43 -1.04
C CYS A 12 -0.89 8.37 -0.35
N CYS A 13 -1.42 7.66 0.64
CA CYS A 13 -0.70 6.59 1.33
C CYS A 13 -1.53 5.32 1.56
N SER A 14 -2.79 5.30 1.09
CA SER A 14 -3.73 4.17 1.11
C SER A 14 -3.60 3.29 2.37
N PRO A 15 -3.88 3.85 3.56
CA PRO A 15 -3.66 3.15 4.84
C PRO A 15 -4.57 1.92 4.96
N ILE A 16 -4.02 0.82 5.47
CA ILE A 16 -4.70 -0.47 5.71
C ILE A 16 -4.54 -0.88 7.18
N PRO A 17 -5.38 -1.81 7.68
CA PRO A 17 -5.27 -2.30 9.05
C PRO A 17 -3.86 -2.78 9.39
N GLY A 18 -3.35 -2.31 10.54
CA GLY A 18 -1.99 -2.59 11.00
C GLY A 18 -0.95 -1.53 10.60
N ASP A 19 -1.30 -0.54 9.79
CA ASP A 19 -0.47 0.66 9.63
C ASP A 19 -0.55 1.54 10.89
N ASP A 20 0.57 2.14 11.28
CA ASP A 20 0.56 3.25 12.23
C ASP A 20 -0.07 4.46 11.53
N VAL A 21 -1.14 5.01 12.13
CA VAL A 21 -1.97 6.03 11.49
C VAL A 21 -2.24 7.24 12.38
N PHE A 22 -2.54 8.35 11.73
CA PHE A 22 -3.10 9.55 12.35
C PHE A 22 -4.30 10.05 11.54
N GLY A 23 -5.22 10.75 12.20
CA GLY A 23 -6.30 11.46 11.54
C GLY A 23 -5.91 12.90 11.28
N PHE A 24 -6.32 13.44 10.13
CA PHE A 24 -6.15 14.84 9.78
C PHE A 24 -7.52 15.45 9.46
N ILE A 25 -7.90 16.50 10.19
CA ILE A 25 -9.14 17.24 9.98
C ILE A 25 -8.97 18.12 8.75
N THR A 26 -9.65 17.75 7.66
CA THR A 26 -9.69 18.54 6.43
C THR A 26 -10.75 19.63 6.49
N ILE A 27 -10.67 20.60 5.57
CA ILE A 27 -11.63 21.70 5.51
C ILE A 27 -13.02 21.22 5.05
N ASN A 28 -13.09 20.31 4.08
CA ASN A 28 -14.34 19.93 3.41
C ASN A 28 -14.68 18.42 3.48
N ASP A 29 -13.70 17.55 3.76
CA ASP A 29 -13.84 16.09 3.65
C ASP A 29 -13.96 15.37 5.01
N GLY A 30 -14.10 16.12 6.11
CA GLY A 30 -14.04 15.57 7.46
C GLY A 30 -12.63 15.06 7.80
N ILE A 31 -12.54 13.92 8.48
CA ILE A 31 -11.25 13.34 8.91
C ILE A 31 -10.70 12.42 7.81
N LYS A 32 -9.47 12.70 7.36
CA LYS A 32 -8.69 11.76 6.53
C LYS A 32 -7.69 11.00 7.38
N ILE A 33 -7.68 9.68 7.25
CA ILE A 33 -6.70 8.81 7.90
C ILE A 33 -5.47 8.72 7.01
N HIS A 34 -4.31 8.99 7.57
CA HIS A 34 -3.00 8.90 6.93
C HIS A 34 -2.10 7.94 7.69
N ARG A 35 -1.17 7.29 6.98
CA ARG A 35 -0.04 6.58 7.63
C ARG A 35 0.92 7.60 8.24
N THR A 36 1.53 7.27 9.36
CA THR A 36 2.55 8.13 10.01
C THR A 36 3.77 8.37 9.13
N ASN A 37 4.09 7.42 8.23
CA ASN A 37 5.14 7.54 7.23
C ASN A 37 4.63 8.04 5.86
N CYS A 38 3.41 8.59 5.78
CA CYS A 38 2.91 9.20 4.55
C CYS A 38 3.85 10.30 4.07
N PRO A 39 4.08 10.45 2.75
CA PRO A 39 4.92 11.53 2.20
C PRO A 39 4.48 12.94 2.65
N ASN A 40 3.19 13.11 2.92
CA ASN A 40 2.62 14.38 3.38
C ASN A 40 2.61 14.53 4.91
N ALA A 41 2.97 13.49 5.67
CA ALA A 41 2.84 13.48 7.13
C ALA A 41 3.63 14.61 7.80
N VAL A 42 4.87 14.83 7.38
CA VAL A 42 5.74 15.88 7.95
C VAL A 42 5.11 17.26 7.81
N GLN A 43 4.58 17.57 6.62
CA GLN A 43 3.93 18.86 6.34
C GLN A 43 2.64 19.01 7.15
N LEU A 44 1.81 17.96 7.22
CA LEU A 44 0.54 17.98 7.94
C LEU A 44 0.76 18.14 9.45
N MET A 45 1.72 17.41 10.02
CA MET A 45 2.00 17.44 11.46
C MET A 45 2.73 18.71 11.91
N SER A 46 3.63 19.25 11.08
CA SER A 46 4.43 20.42 11.46
C SER A 46 3.68 21.74 11.29
N ASN A 47 2.89 21.88 10.21
CA ASN A 47 2.26 23.16 9.86
C ASN A 47 0.81 23.28 10.36
N TYR A 48 0.17 22.16 10.70
CA TYR A 48 -1.25 22.08 11.02
C TYR A 48 -1.53 21.11 12.18
N ASP A 49 -0.67 21.11 13.20
CA ASP A 49 -0.74 20.25 14.38
C ASP A 49 -2.12 20.25 15.06
N TYR A 50 -2.79 21.40 15.14
CA TYR A 50 -4.12 21.58 15.70
C TYR A 50 -5.23 20.84 14.94
N ARG A 51 -4.95 20.34 13.74
CA ARG A 51 -5.84 19.50 12.92
C ARG A 51 -5.48 18.02 12.97
N VAL A 52 -4.42 17.65 13.67
CA VAL A 52 -3.98 16.26 13.82
C VAL A 52 -4.66 15.62 15.02
N VAL A 53 -5.25 14.44 14.81
CA VAL A 53 -5.88 13.64 15.86
C VAL A 53 -5.27 12.25 15.91
N LYS A 54 -5.17 11.69 17.12
CA LYS A 54 -4.70 10.31 17.31
C LYS A 54 -5.74 9.35 16.74
N ALA A 55 -5.29 8.42 15.91
CA ALA A 55 -6.13 7.38 15.34
C ALA A 55 -5.50 6.01 15.61
N ARG A 56 -6.34 4.99 15.71
CA ARG A 56 -5.91 3.59 15.77
C ARG A 56 -6.95 2.71 15.09
N TRP A 57 -6.50 1.62 14.51
CA TRP A 57 -7.39 0.60 13.97
C TRP A 57 -8.15 -0.09 15.10
N THR A 58 -9.43 -0.39 14.87
CA THR A 58 -10.27 -1.12 15.83
C THR A 58 -10.88 -2.33 15.13
N GLY A 59 -10.52 -3.53 15.59
CA GLY A 59 -11.02 -4.81 15.08
C GLY A 59 -10.65 -5.12 13.63
N GLN A 60 -10.66 -6.41 13.28
CA GLN A 60 -10.60 -6.85 11.90
C GLN A 60 -12.03 -6.88 11.35
N LYS A 61 -12.35 -6.01 10.39
CA LYS A 61 -13.40 -6.31 9.44
C LYS A 61 -12.79 -7.18 8.35
N GLU A 62 -13.49 -8.23 7.93
CA GLU A 62 -13.18 -9.02 6.72
C GLU A 62 -13.42 -8.19 5.44
N ILE A 63 -12.82 -7.01 5.37
CA ILE A 63 -12.84 -6.16 4.19
C ILE A 63 -11.43 -6.24 3.63
N ALA A 64 -11.30 -6.64 2.37
CA ALA A 64 -10.03 -6.55 1.68
C ALA A 64 -9.80 -5.10 1.25
N PHE A 65 -8.59 -4.62 1.49
CA PHE A 65 -8.13 -3.28 1.15
C PHE A 65 -7.24 -3.35 -0.09
N LEU A 66 -7.34 -2.33 -0.94
CA LEU A 66 -6.47 -2.23 -2.10
C LEU A 66 -5.10 -1.69 -1.67
N ALA A 67 -4.04 -2.43 -2.00
CA ALA A 67 -2.66 -2.01 -1.82
C ALA A 67 -1.90 -2.14 -3.14
N GLY A 68 -0.95 -1.23 -3.38
CA GLY A 68 -0.04 -1.27 -4.52
C GLY A 68 1.34 -1.79 -4.11
N ILE A 69 1.96 -2.58 -4.98
CA ILE A 69 3.32 -3.08 -4.85
C ILE A 69 4.09 -2.68 -6.10
N ARG A 70 5.22 -2.01 -5.93
CA ARG A 70 6.22 -1.76 -6.96
C ARG A 70 7.25 -2.88 -6.88
N VAL A 71 7.62 -3.41 -8.03
CA VAL A 71 8.60 -4.48 -8.20
C VAL A 71 9.60 -4.02 -9.25
N GLU A 72 10.88 -4.13 -8.97
CA GLU A 72 11.95 -3.82 -9.91
C GLU A 72 12.90 -5.01 -10.02
N GLY A 73 13.40 -5.28 -11.22
CA GLY A 73 14.22 -6.45 -11.46
C GLY A 73 14.82 -6.51 -12.86
N ILE A 74 15.52 -7.59 -13.14
CA ILE A 74 16.10 -7.89 -14.45
C ILE A 74 15.03 -8.55 -15.31
N ASP A 75 14.88 -8.08 -16.55
CA ASP A 75 13.92 -8.62 -17.51
C ASP A 75 14.39 -9.98 -18.04
N GLU A 76 14.07 -11.02 -17.27
CA GLU A 76 14.31 -12.41 -17.64
C GLU A 76 13.02 -13.11 -18.05
N VAL A 77 13.16 -14.06 -18.98
CA VAL A 77 12.03 -14.84 -19.49
C VAL A 77 11.33 -15.56 -18.34
N GLY A 78 10.05 -15.27 -18.14
CA GLY A 78 9.20 -15.94 -17.16
C GLY A 78 9.08 -15.23 -15.80
N VAL A 79 9.77 -14.10 -15.58
CA VAL A 79 9.70 -13.36 -14.30
C VAL A 79 8.25 -12.94 -13.97
N VAL A 80 7.52 -12.43 -14.95
CA VAL A 80 6.10 -12.02 -14.81
C VAL A 80 5.20 -13.22 -14.47
N GLN A 81 5.46 -14.39 -15.05
CA GLN A 81 4.73 -15.63 -14.74
C GLN A 81 4.98 -16.07 -13.29
N ASN A 82 6.23 -16.00 -12.82
CA ASN A 82 6.59 -16.34 -11.44
C ASN A 82 5.90 -15.41 -10.44
N ILE A 83 5.92 -14.10 -10.70
CA ILE A 83 5.25 -13.09 -9.87
C ILE A 83 3.73 -13.37 -9.77
N THR A 84 3.06 -13.51 -10.91
CA THR A 84 1.60 -13.74 -10.95
C THR A 84 1.19 -15.05 -10.28
N LYS A 85 2.01 -16.10 -10.41
CA LYS A 85 1.79 -17.39 -9.74
C LYS A 85 1.90 -17.27 -8.22
N ILE A 86 2.90 -16.58 -7.68
CA ILE A 86 3.06 -16.37 -6.23
C ILE A 86 1.85 -15.62 -5.65
N ILE A 87 1.41 -14.55 -6.32
CA ILE A 87 0.28 -13.74 -5.84
C ILE A 87 -1.03 -14.57 -5.84
N SER A 88 -1.33 -15.21 -6.97
CA SER A 88 -2.61 -15.91 -7.15
C SER A 88 -2.69 -17.26 -6.43
N SER A 89 -1.66 -18.09 -6.54
CA SER A 89 -1.73 -19.50 -6.11
C SER A 89 -1.23 -19.73 -4.68
N GLU A 90 -0.19 -19.02 -4.24
CA GLU A 90 0.40 -19.25 -2.93
C GLU A 90 -0.27 -18.45 -1.81
N LEU A 91 -0.74 -17.25 -2.14
CA LEU A 91 -1.30 -16.31 -1.17
C LEU A 91 -2.82 -16.14 -1.31
N LYS A 92 -3.42 -16.67 -2.38
CA LYS A 92 -4.85 -16.54 -2.70
C LYS A 92 -5.31 -15.06 -2.69
N VAL A 93 -4.43 -14.19 -3.16
CA VAL A 93 -4.65 -12.74 -3.21
C VAL A 93 -5.33 -12.40 -4.52
N ASN A 94 -6.42 -11.62 -4.44
CA ASN A 94 -7.10 -11.14 -5.64
C ASN A 94 -6.32 -9.95 -6.23
N ILE A 95 -6.09 -10.00 -7.54
CA ILE A 95 -5.32 -8.99 -8.28
C ILE A 95 -6.32 -8.06 -8.97
N ARG A 96 -6.22 -6.76 -8.69
CA ARG A 96 -7.01 -5.73 -9.36
C ARG A 96 -6.41 -5.35 -10.71
N SER A 97 -5.11 -5.13 -10.75
CA SER A 97 -4.39 -4.74 -11.97
C SER A 97 -2.91 -5.05 -11.85
N ILE A 98 -2.28 -5.24 -13.00
CA ILE A 98 -0.84 -5.44 -13.15
C ILE A 98 -0.39 -4.63 -14.36
N SER A 99 0.71 -3.90 -14.21
CA SER A 99 1.42 -3.26 -15.31
C SER A 99 2.90 -3.60 -15.19
N PHE A 100 3.52 -4.00 -16.29
CA PHE A 100 4.96 -4.20 -16.37
C PHE A 100 5.50 -3.40 -17.55
N GLU A 101 6.57 -2.68 -17.32
CA GLU A 101 7.31 -1.95 -18.34
C GLU A 101 8.76 -2.38 -18.26
N SER A 102 9.38 -2.67 -19.41
CA SER A 102 10.78 -3.06 -19.50
C SER A 102 11.55 -2.04 -20.33
N LYS A 103 12.73 -1.67 -19.85
CA LYS A 103 13.66 -0.76 -20.52
C LYS A 103 15.09 -1.19 -20.22
N GLU A 104 15.88 -1.37 -21.27
CA GLU A 104 17.32 -1.65 -21.17
C GLU A 104 17.66 -2.90 -20.31
N GLY A 105 16.81 -3.93 -20.34
CA GLY A 105 17.01 -5.18 -19.60
C GLY A 105 16.59 -5.12 -18.13
N ILE A 106 15.97 -4.02 -17.69
CA ILE A 106 15.37 -3.85 -16.37
C ILE A 106 13.86 -3.70 -16.54
N PHE A 107 13.08 -4.33 -15.68
CA PHE A 107 11.63 -4.11 -15.62
C PHE A 107 11.21 -3.38 -14.36
N GLU A 108 10.17 -2.56 -14.49
CA GLU A 108 9.36 -2.04 -13.38
C GLU A 108 7.94 -2.64 -13.50
N GLY A 109 7.47 -3.23 -12.41
CA GLY A 109 6.15 -3.77 -12.24
C GLY A 109 5.34 -3.00 -11.21
N ARG A 110 4.08 -2.68 -11.53
CA ARG A 110 3.10 -2.13 -10.58
C ARG A 110 1.94 -3.10 -10.46
N ILE A 111 1.70 -3.56 -9.25
CA ILE A 111 0.74 -4.62 -8.95
C ILE A 111 -0.24 -4.11 -7.89
N MET A 112 -1.51 -4.02 -8.24
CA MET A 112 -2.57 -3.64 -7.32
C MET A 112 -3.31 -4.89 -6.85
N VAL A 113 -3.31 -5.11 -5.54
CA VAL A 113 -3.81 -6.34 -4.90
C VAL A 113 -4.75 -6.04 -3.74
N PHE A 114 -5.65 -6.97 -3.46
CA PHE A 114 -6.54 -6.93 -2.30
C PHE A 114 -5.92 -7.69 -1.12
N VAL A 115 -5.60 -6.99 -0.04
CA VAL A 115 -4.98 -7.52 1.18
C VAL A 115 -5.85 -7.24 2.42
N HIS A 116 -5.73 -8.05 3.46
CA HIS A 116 -6.53 -7.87 4.68
C HIS A 116 -5.88 -6.87 5.65
N ASP A 117 -4.55 -6.93 5.76
CA ASP A 117 -3.77 -6.14 6.70
C ASP A 117 -2.32 -5.99 6.21
N THR A 118 -1.53 -5.23 6.96
CA THR A 118 -0.10 -5.02 6.72
C THR A 118 0.70 -6.31 6.82
N GLU A 119 0.29 -7.29 7.63
CA GLU A 119 1.00 -8.57 7.74
C GLU A 119 0.88 -9.39 6.45
N HIS A 120 -0.34 -9.46 5.90
CA HIS A 120 -0.61 -10.12 4.63
C HIS A 120 0.18 -9.45 3.50
N LEU A 121 0.17 -8.12 3.42
CA LEU A 121 0.95 -7.37 2.44
C LEU A 121 2.46 -7.62 2.60
N ARG A 122 2.97 -7.60 3.84
CA ARG A 122 4.38 -7.85 4.12
C ARG A 122 4.81 -9.25 3.69
N LYS A 123 3.99 -10.28 3.95
CA LYS A 123 4.24 -11.66 3.48
C LYS A 123 4.34 -11.72 1.95
N LEU A 124 3.48 -10.99 1.25
CA LEU A 124 3.51 -10.91 -0.21
C LEU A 124 4.80 -10.23 -0.70
N ILE A 125 5.16 -9.07 -0.14
CA ILE A 125 6.40 -8.35 -0.45
C ILE A 125 7.63 -9.23 -0.19
N THR A 126 7.70 -9.92 0.96
CA THR A 126 8.82 -10.81 1.28
C THR A 126 8.93 -11.98 0.30
N LYS A 127 7.81 -12.58 -0.13
CA LYS A 127 7.84 -13.66 -1.13
C LYS A 127 8.28 -13.15 -2.50
N LEU A 128 7.79 -11.98 -2.92
CA LEU A 128 8.20 -11.38 -4.19
C LEU A 128 9.70 -11.02 -4.19
N ASN A 129 10.23 -10.48 -3.10
CA ASN A 129 11.67 -10.22 -2.96
C ASN A 129 12.57 -11.47 -3.12
N ASN A 130 12.03 -12.67 -2.91
CA ASN A 130 12.80 -13.92 -3.03
C ASN A 130 12.73 -14.54 -4.43
N VAL A 131 12.02 -13.92 -5.38
CA VAL A 131 11.97 -14.39 -6.76
C VAL A 131 13.27 -14.03 -7.45
N GLU A 132 13.86 -15.00 -8.13
CA GLU A 132 15.05 -14.78 -8.95
C GLU A 132 14.76 -13.71 -10.03
N GLY A 133 15.70 -12.77 -10.19
CA GLY A 133 15.54 -11.62 -11.07
C GLY A 133 14.86 -10.40 -10.44
N ILE A 134 14.25 -10.51 -9.24
CA ILE A 134 13.74 -9.33 -8.51
C ILE A 134 14.88 -8.69 -7.70
N THR A 135 15.09 -7.39 -7.91
CA THR A 135 16.09 -6.59 -7.20
C THR A 135 15.48 -5.84 -6.01
N SER A 136 14.23 -5.36 -6.16
CA SER A 136 13.56 -4.57 -5.13
C SER A 136 12.05 -4.76 -5.18
N THR A 137 11.40 -4.78 -4.02
CA THR A 137 9.95 -4.63 -3.91
C THR A 137 9.59 -3.67 -2.79
N SER A 138 8.60 -2.83 -3.05
CA SER A 138 8.13 -1.82 -2.11
C SER A 138 6.63 -1.64 -2.22
N ARG A 139 6.00 -1.12 -1.15
CA ARG A 139 4.60 -0.68 -1.20
C ARG A 139 4.53 0.67 -1.89
N ILE A 140 3.59 0.83 -2.83
CA ILE A 140 3.37 2.08 -3.55
C ILE A 140 2.63 3.07 -2.64
N ASP A 141 3.14 4.28 -2.57
CA ASP A 141 2.41 5.47 -2.13
C ASP A 141 1.96 6.26 -3.37
N THR A 142 0.81 6.92 -3.39
CA THR A 142 0.30 7.58 -4.63
C THR A 142 1.20 8.70 -5.14
N ASN A 143 2.18 9.16 -4.35
CA ASN A 143 3.19 10.11 -4.81
C ASN A 143 4.23 9.47 -5.74
N ASP A 144 4.23 8.14 -5.89
CA ASP A 144 5.10 7.39 -6.79
C ASP A 144 4.61 7.41 -8.26
N GLU A 145 3.48 8.05 -8.56
CA GLU A 145 2.89 8.16 -9.90
C GLU A 145 3.45 9.35 -10.73
N HIS A 146 4.57 9.95 -10.35
CA HIS A 146 5.20 11.07 -11.09
C HIS A 146 6.61 10.72 -11.55
#